data_AF-A0A350D1R4-F1
#
_entry.id   AF-A0A350D1R4-F1
#
_cell.length_a   1.000
_cell.length_b   1.000
_cell.length_c   1.000
_cell.angle_alpha   90.00
_cell.angle_beta   90.00
_cell.angle_gamma   90.00
#
_symmetry.space_group_name_H-M   'P 1'
#
loop_
_entity.id
_entity.type
_entity.pdbx_description
1 polymer ?
#
loop_
_entity_poly.entity_id
_entity_poly.type
_entity_poly.pdbx_seq_one_letter_code
_entity_poly.pdbx_strand_id
1 'polypeptide(L)'
;MKYHVLLRKVATLQRSKRLIPKGARLLVAFSGGVDSVALALALLELKEFLGIGRLALAHINHGIRGEEAFRDEAFCVEFAKRKGLEIFV
;
A
#
# COMPACT_ATOMS: atom_id res chain seq x y z
N MET A 1 19.29 -8.71 -10.16
CA MET A 1 17.97 -8.11 -10.53
C MET A 1 16.85 -9.17 -10.45
N LYS A 2 16.53 -9.68 -9.25
CA LYS A 2 15.51 -10.73 -9.02
C LYS A 2 14.12 -10.16 -8.70
N TYR A 3 13.71 -9.05 -9.33
CA TYR A 3 12.42 -8.43 -9.01
C TYR A 3 11.31 -8.93 -9.93
N HIS A 4 10.19 -9.35 -9.34
CA HIS A 4 8.95 -9.74 -10.01
C HIS A 4 8.49 -8.66 -11.01
N VAL A 5 7.78 -9.06 -12.08
CA VAL A 5 7.38 -8.17 -13.19
C VAL A 5 6.65 -6.91 -12.72
N LEU A 6 5.83 -7.03 -11.66
CA LEU A 6 5.12 -5.91 -11.05
C LEU A 6 6.09 -4.83 -10.53
N LEU A 7 7.09 -5.22 -9.74
CA LEU A 7 8.04 -4.29 -9.13
C LEU A 7 8.86 -3.55 -10.19
N ARG A 8 9.22 -4.25 -11.28
CA ARG A 8 9.90 -3.65 -12.43
C ARG A 8 9.01 -2.59 -13.10
N LYS A 9 7.73 -2.87 -13.29
CA LYS A 9 6.78 -1.91 -13.87
C LYS A 9 6.62 -0.67 -12.97
N VAL A 10 6.48 -0.86 -11.66
CA VAL A 10 6.40 0.26 -10.69
C VAL A 10 7.66 1.12 -10.73
N ALA A 11 8.84 0.51 -10.66
CA ALA A 11 10.12 1.24 -10.73
C ALA A 11 10.29 2.01 -12.05
N THR A 12 9.92 1.41 -13.18
CA THR A 12 9.96 2.06 -14.51
C THR A 12 8.97 3.22 -14.59
N LEU A 13 7.76 3.06 -14.06
CA LEU A 13 6.76 4.11 -14.02
C LEU A 13 7.27 5.29 -13.18
N GLN A 14 7.85 5.03 -12.01
CA GLN A 14 8.44 6.07 -11.18
C GLN A 14 9.57 6.82 -11.91
N ARG A 15 10.47 6.11 -12.60
CA ARG A 15 11.56 6.76 -13.35
C ARG A 15 11.06 7.67 -14.46
N SER A 16 9.99 7.29 -15.16
CA SER A 16 9.47 8.04 -16.30
C SER A 16 8.54 9.19 -15.90
N LYS A 17 7.75 9.02 -14.83
CA LYS A 17 6.72 9.98 -14.43
C LYS A 17 7.03 10.76 -13.16
N ARG A 18 8.02 10.33 -12.36
CA ARG A 18 8.42 10.95 -11.08
C ARG A 18 7.24 11.21 -10.14
N LEU A 19 6.35 10.21 -10.00
CA LEU A 19 5.10 10.33 -9.23
C LEU A 19 5.35 10.50 -7.73
N ILE A 20 6.40 9.86 -7.20
CA ILE A 20 6.75 9.88 -5.78
C ILE A 20 7.98 10.78 -5.58
N PRO A 21 7.85 11.92 -4.90
CA PRO A 21 9.01 12.74 -4.51
C PRO A 21 9.92 11.99 -3.53
N LYS A 22 11.23 12.26 -3.58
CA LYS A 22 12.19 11.71 -2.62
C LYS A 22 11.86 12.24 -1.21
N GLY A 23 11.88 11.36 -0.22
CA GLY A 23 11.51 11.66 1.17
C GLY A 23 10.01 11.77 1.41
N ALA A 24 9.16 11.48 0.41
CA ALA A 24 7.72 11.61 0.56
C ALA A 24 7.17 10.73 1.69
N ARG A 25 6.13 11.24 2.34
CA ARG A 25 5.25 10.49 3.24
C ARG A 25 4.03 10.08 2.43
N LEU A 26 3.89 8.78 2.17
CA LEU A 26 2.83 8.24 1.33
C LEU A 26 1.72 7.63 2.18
N LEU A 27 0.48 7.99 1.86
CA LEU A 27 -0.72 7.37 2.39
C LEU A 27 -1.40 6.59 1.26
N VAL A 28 -1.54 5.29 1.42
CA VAL A 28 -2.13 4.40 0.39
C VAL A 28 -3.61 4.21 0.70
N ALA A 29 -4.46 4.53 -0.26
CA ALA A 29 -5.87 4.11 -0.22
C ALA A 29 -5.94 2.58 -0.27
N PHE A 30 -6.36 1.97 0.84
CA PHE A 30 -6.21 0.55 1.13
C PHE A 30 -7.57 -0.09 1.43
N SER A 31 -8.18 -0.69 0.41
CA SER A 31 -9.48 -1.36 0.55
C SER A 31 -9.39 -2.77 1.11
N GLY A 32 -8.19 -3.37 1.14
CA GLY A 32 -7.99 -4.78 1.48
C GLY A 32 -8.12 -5.73 0.28
N GLY A 33 -8.56 -5.23 -0.87
CA GLY A 33 -8.62 -6.00 -2.11
C GLY A 33 -7.23 -6.24 -2.72
N VAL A 34 -7.16 -7.21 -3.63
CA VAL A 34 -5.92 -7.66 -4.32
C VAL A 34 -5.06 -6.53 -4.86
N ASP A 35 -5.66 -5.52 -5.50
CA ASP A 35 -4.92 -4.40 -6.08
C ASP A 35 -4.25 -3.54 -5.00
N SER A 36 -5.00 -3.20 -3.95
CA SER A 36 -4.47 -2.39 -2.84
C SER A 36 -3.41 -3.14 -2.02
N VAL A 37 -3.59 -4.46 -1.85
CA VAL A 37 -2.60 -5.36 -1.24
C VAL A 37 -1.33 -5.43 -2.08
N ALA A 38 -1.45 -5.64 -3.39
CA ALA A 38 -0.31 -5.67 -4.30
C ALA A 38 0.43 -4.33 -4.33
N LEU A 39 -0.29 -3.21 -4.31
CA LEU A 39 0.28 -1.87 -4.25
C LEU A 39 1.06 -1.65 -2.94
N ALA A 40 0.44 -1.94 -1.79
CA ALA A 40 1.09 -1.79 -0.49
C ALA A 40 2.37 -2.63 -0.39
N LEU A 41 2.32 -3.89 -0.83
CA LEU A 41 3.49 -4.77 -0.85
C LEU A 41 4.58 -4.27 -1.79
N ALA A 42 4.21 -3.81 -2.99
CA ALA A 42 5.18 -3.29 -3.96
C ALA A 42 5.87 -2.01 -3.46
N LEU A 43 5.11 -1.10 -2.84
CA LEU A 43 5.67 0.12 -2.26
C LEU A 43 6.55 -0.16 -1.05
N LEU A 44 6.18 -1.16 -0.23
CA LEU A 44 6.99 -1.58 0.92
C LEU A 44 8.32 -2.19 0.47
N GLU A 45 8.29 -3.10 -0.51
CA GLU A 45 9.48 -3.74 -1.07
C GLU A 45 10.42 -2.72 -1.74
N LEU A 46 9.83 -1.74 -2.44
CA LEU A 46 10.59 -0.72 -3.16
C LEU A 46 10.86 0.54 -2.31
N LYS A 47 10.52 0.55 -1.02
CA LYS A 47 10.53 1.76 -0.18
C LYS A 47 11.86 2.51 -0.25
N GLU A 48 12.96 1.79 -0.02
CA GLU A 48 14.33 2.34 -0.06
C GLU A 48 14.71 2.81 -1.47
N PHE A 49 14.42 2.01 -2.49
CA PHE A 49 14.70 2.34 -3.89
C PHE A 49 13.95 3.60 -4.35
N LEU A 50 12.70 3.76 -3.93
CA LEU A 50 11.86 4.91 -4.23
C LEU A 50 12.17 6.11 -3.33
N GLY A 51 12.98 5.94 -2.28
CA GLY A 51 13.30 6.97 -1.31
C GLY A 51 12.08 7.42 -0.49
N ILE A 52 11.15 6.53 -0.19
CA ILE A 52 9.94 6.84 0.58
C ILE A 52 10.31 6.98 2.07
N GLY A 53 10.06 8.15 2.65
CA GLY A 53 10.37 8.43 4.06
C GLY A 53 9.41 7.73 5.03
N ARG A 54 8.10 7.74 4.73
CA ARG A 54 7.06 7.07 5.51
C ARG A 54 6.01 6.48 4.59
N LEU A 55 5.50 5.31 4.94
CA LEU A 55 4.40 4.63 4.26
C LEU A 55 3.34 4.28 5.31
N ALA A 56 2.08 4.65 5.05
CA ALA A 56 0.94 4.31 5.87
C ALA A 56 -0.26 3.92 4.98
N LEU A 57 -1.24 3.26 5.56
CA LEU A 57 -2.46 2.81 4.88
C LEU A 57 -3.66 3.62 5.36
N ALA A 58 -4.64 3.87 4.49
CA ALA A 58 -5.93 4.44 4.83
C ALA A 58 -7.04 3.51 4.31
N HIS A 59 -7.78 2.91 5.21
CA HIS A 59 -9.00 2.17 4.90
C HIS A 59 -10.21 3.07 5.12
N ILE A 60 -11.28 2.84 4.35
CA ILE A 60 -12.57 3.48 4.57
C ILE A 60 -13.61 2.38 4.62
N ASN A 61 -14.22 2.20 5.78
CA ASN A 61 -15.36 1.31 5.91
C ASN A 61 -16.64 2.05 5.50
N HIS A 62 -17.17 1.70 4.33
CA HIS A 62 -18.37 2.33 3.79
C HIS A 62 -19.67 1.87 4.47
N GLY A 63 -19.65 0.78 5.26
CA GLY A 63 -20.83 0.26 5.95
C GLY A 63 -21.91 -0.39 5.06
N ILE A 64 -21.66 -0.55 3.75
CA ILE A 64 -22.67 -0.97 2.77
C ILE A 64 -23.03 -2.47 2.89
N ARG A 65 -22.13 -3.30 3.44
CA ARG A 65 -22.29 -4.77 3.50
C ARG A 65 -22.52 -5.32 4.92
N GLY A 66 -22.93 -4.47 5.86
CA GLY A 66 -23.16 -4.87 7.24
C GLY A 66 -21.93 -5.56 7.85
N GLU A 67 -22.11 -6.76 8.41
CA GLU A 67 -21.04 -7.54 9.06
C GLU A 67 -19.82 -7.81 8.17
N GLU A 68 -20.00 -7.92 6.84
CA GLU A 68 -18.87 -8.14 5.94
C GLU A 68 -17.92 -6.95 5.90
N ALA A 69 -18.46 -5.73 6.01
CA ALA A 69 -17.65 -4.53 5.99
C ALA A 69 -16.71 -4.45 7.21
N PHE A 70 -17.17 -4.93 8.38
CA PHE A 70 -16.32 -5.06 9.57
C PHE A 70 -15.25 -6.15 9.43
N ARG A 71 -15.54 -7.24 8.71
CA ARG A 71 -14.54 -8.28 8.41
C ARG A 71 -13.45 -7.75 7.47
N ASP A 72 -13.82 -6.97 6.46
CA ASP A 72 -12.88 -6.34 5.53
C ASP A 72 -11.97 -5.34 6.25
N GLU A 73 -12.53 -4.53 7.15
CA GLU A 73 -11.77 -3.61 8.00
C GLU A 73 -10.79 -4.37 8.92
N ALA A 74 -11.26 -5.42 9.60
CA ALA A 74 -10.43 -6.26 10.46
C ALA A 74 -9.26 -6.91 9.69
N PHE A 75 -9.50 -7.36 8.46
CA PHE A 75 -8.43 -7.82 7.57
C PHE A 75 -7.41 -6.72 7.30
N CYS A 76 -7.86 -5.49 7.03
CA CYS A 76 -6.95 -4.39 6.74
C CYS A 76 -6.06 -4.03 7.92
N VAL A 77 -6.64 -3.98 9.12
CA VAL A 77 -5.90 -3.73 10.36
C VAL A 77 -4.87 -4.83 10.64
N GLU A 78 -5.25 -6.10 10.51
CA GLU A 78 -4.34 -7.22 10.73
C GLU A 78 -3.23 -7.28 9.66
N PHE A 79 -3.54 -6.97 8.41
CA PHE A 79 -2.55 -6.84 7.34
C PHE A 79 -1.51 -5.76 7.68
N ALA A 80 -1.96 -4.57 8.07
CA ALA A 80 -1.09 -3.45 8.43
C ALA A 80 -0.15 -3.84 9.59
N LYS A 81 -0.72 -4.45 10.64
CA LYS A 81 0.03 -4.95 11.79
C LYS A 81 1.11 -5.95 11.39
N ARG A 82 0.78 -6.95 10.57
CA ARG A 82 1.74 -7.96 10.09
C ARG A 82 2.88 -7.37 9.24
N LYS A 83 2.63 -6.24 8.58
CA LYS A 83 3.63 -5.56 7.74
C LYS A 83 4.35 -4.42 8.46
N GLY A 84 4.04 -4.17 9.73
CA GLY A 84 4.62 -3.07 10.50
C GLY A 84 4.25 -1.70 9.91
N LEU A 85 3.06 -1.58 9.35
CA LEU A 85 2.53 -0.34 8.77
C LEU A 85 1.49 0.26 9.70
N GLU A 86 1.53 1.59 9.83
CA GLU A 86 0.44 2.35 10.41
C GLU A 86 -0.77 2.33 9.45
N ILE A 87 -1.97 2.22 10.02
CA ILE A 87 -3.23 2.27 9.28
C ILE A 87 -4.19 3.23 9.97
N PHE A 88 -4.87 4.04 9.15
CA PHE A 88 -6.01 4.86 9.53
C PHE A 88 -7.26 4.18 8.98
N VAL A 89 -8.31 4.10 9.78
CA VAL A 89 -9.59 3.47 9.45
C VAL A 89 -10.70 4.49 9.67
#